data_AF-J6HW17-F1
#
_entry.id   AF-J6HW17-F1
#
_cell.length_a   1.000
_cell.length_b   1.000
_cell.length_c   1.000
_cell.angle_alpha   90.00
_cell.angle_beta   90.00
_cell.angle_gamma   90.00
#
_symmetry.space_group_name_H-M   'P 1'
#
loop_
_entity.id
_entity.type
_entity.pdbx_description
1 polymer ?
#
loop_
_entity_poly.entity_id
_entity_poly.type
_entity_poly.pdbx_seq_one_letter_code
_entity_poly.pdbx_strand_id
1 'polypeptide(L)'
;MKKVLLFSLFFTTIVYSQQDTIQIKEHDITYIHKEYPNEQENVLHFKHGTYYYALCKNPNERLEGFYKVIIDDYSFYTCLFNQGLKSPSKGDDNNIIKYYRKKQPDAKYEIYKLDIYFPIFITNNETYYTTDDFSCNNRKIIVRNVYTHSNQIFDTYQVKQKIKKKDIEWTFYKKSKGKFSFPKKNICDCP
;
A
#
# COMPACT_ATOMS: atom_id res chain seq x y z
N MET A 1 -3.28 -22.80 17.25
CA MET A 1 -2.91 -23.19 15.88
C MET A 1 -1.82 -22.25 15.36
N LYS A 2 -0.64 -22.75 15.00
CA LYS A 2 0.41 -21.94 14.35
C LYS A 2 0.06 -21.78 12.88
N LYS A 3 -0.44 -20.60 12.48
CA LYS A 3 -0.62 -20.25 11.06
C LYS A 3 0.76 -19.99 10.45
N VAL A 4 1.28 -20.96 9.70
CA VAL A 4 2.49 -20.78 8.90
C VAL A 4 2.06 -20.25 7.54
N LEU A 5 2.05 -18.93 7.37
CA LEU A 5 1.91 -18.32 6.04
C LEU A 5 3.28 -18.35 5.36
N LEU A 6 3.50 -19.40 4.56
CA LEU A 6 4.68 -19.55 3.73
C LEU A 6 4.54 -18.66 2.48
N PHE A 7 4.92 -17.39 2.60
CA PHE A 7 5.05 -16.51 1.43
C PHE A 7 6.37 -16.84 0.70
N SER A 8 6.31 -17.67 -0.33
CA SER A 8 7.29 -17.65 -1.43
C SER A 8 6.55 -17.19 -2.67
N LEU A 9 6.12 -15.94 -2.66
CA LEU A 9 5.29 -15.36 -3.70
C LEU A 9 6.16 -14.51 -4.63
N PHE A 10 6.52 -15.09 -5.77
CA PHE A 10 7.21 -14.40 -6.88
C PHE A 10 6.18 -13.63 -7.72
N PHE A 11 5.60 -12.59 -7.13
CA PHE A 11 4.79 -11.64 -7.89
C PHE A 11 5.66 -10.52 -8.39
N THR A 12 5.44 -10.12 -9.64
CA THR A 12 5.97 -8.86 -10.14
C THR A 12 5.44 -7.74 -9.23
N THR A 13 6.33 -6.81 -8.86
CA THR A 13 6.00 -5.73 -7.94
C THR A 13 6.11 -4.45 -8.73
N ILE A 14 4.99 -3.74 -8.85
CA ILE A 14 5.00 -2.46 -9.54
C ILE A 14 5.35 -1.37 -8.53
N VAL A 15 6.43 -0.66 -8.82
CA VAL A 15 6.85 0.53 -8.09
C VAL A 15 6.77 1.69 -9.06
N TYR A 16 5.68 2.45 -8.98
CA TYR A 16 5.49 3.59 -9.84
C TYR A 16 6.49 4.72 -9.51
N SER A 17 6.95 5.41 -10.56
CA SER A 17 7.76 6.62 -10.48
C SER A 17 7.05 7.78 -11.17
N GLN A 18 7.27 8.99 -10.67
CA GLN A 18 6.58 10.22 -11.01
C GLN A 18 6.70 10.59 -12.50
N GLN A 19 5.71 10.21 -13.33
CA GLN A 19 5.45 10.84 -14.62
C GLN A 19 3.95 11.14 -14.69
N ASP A 20 3.61 12.41 -14.90
CA ASP A 20 2.26 12.98 -15.07
C ASP A 20 1.25 12.65 -13.97
N THR A 21 1.37 13.32 -12.81
CA THR A 21 0.51 13.07 -11.65
C THR A 21 -0.49 14.20 -11.43
N ILE A 22 -1.78 13.88 -11.32
CA ILE A 22 -2.78 14.82 -10.78
C ILE A 22 -2.45 15.06 -9.31
N GLN A 23 -2.34 16.33 -8.90
CA GLN A 23 -2.10 16.69 -7.49
C GLN A 23 -3.42 16.87 -6.76
N ILE A 24 -3.51 16.30 -5.56
CA ILE A 24 -4.70 16.36 -4.72
C ILE A 24 -4.30 16.43 -3.24
N LYS A 25 -5.09 17.12 -2.41
CA LYS A 25 -4.89 17.09 -0.95
C LYS A 25 -5.56 15.85 -0.36
N GLU A 26 -4.93 15.22 0.63
CA GLU A 26 -5.49 14.02 1.26
C GLU A 26 -6.88 14.26 1.86
N HIS A 27 -7.11 15.44 2.46
CA HIS A 27 -8.42 15.81 3.02
C HIS A 27 -9.53 16.03 1.97
N ASP A 28 -9.17 16.15 0.68
CA ASP A 28 -10.12 16.22 -0.43
C ASP A 28 -10.52 14.84 -0.95
N ILE A 29 -9.91 13.77 -0.42
CA ILE A 29 -10.24 12.38 -0.72
C ILE A 29 -11.11 11.83 0.41
N THR A 30 -12.20 11.16 0.04
CA THR A 30 -13.04 10.43 0.98
C THR A 30 -13.06 8.94 0.64
N TYR A 31 -13.26 8.12 1.66
CA TYR A 31 -13.44 6.69 1.51
C TYR A 31 -14.90 6.33 1.68
N ILE A 32 -15.50 5.75 0.64
CA ILE A 32 -16.94 5.50 0.55
C ILE A 32 -17.20 4.01 0.65
N HIS A 33 -18.16 3.66 1.50
CA HIS A 33 -18.77 2.34 1.56
C HIS A 33 -20.21 2.44 1.05
N LYS A 34 -20.53 1.74 -0.04
CA LYS A 34 -21.90 1.55 -0.53
C LYS A 34 -22.31 0.11 -0.31
N GLU A 35 -23.26 -0.13 0.58
CA GLU A 35 -23.87 -1.44 0.78
C GLU A 35 -24.90 -1.69 -0.32
N TYR A 36 -24.88 -2.87 -0.92
CA TYR A 36 -25.89 -3.32 -1.89
C TYR A 36 -26.62 -4.53 -1.28
N PRO A 37 -27.58 -4.31 -0.36
CA PRO A 37 -28.18 -5.39 0.41
C PRO A 37 -28.99 -6.40 -0.42
N ASN A 38 -29.26 -6.12 -1.71
CA ASN A 38 -30.21 -6.89 -2.54
C ASN A 38 -29.67 -7.37 -3.91
N GLU A 39 -28.37 -7.29 -4.22
CA GLU A 39 -27.84 -7.73 -5.53
C GLU A 39 -27.27 -9.16 -5.49
N GLN A 40 -27.74 -10.01 -6.42
CA GLN A 40 -27.24 -11.38 -6.62
C GLN A 40 -25.80 -11.38 -7.15
N GLU A 41 -24.84 -11.61 -6.26
CA GLU A 41 -23.55 -12.32 -6.38
C GLU A 41 -22.77 -12.41 -7.71
N ASN A 42 -22.90 -11.48 -8.67
CA ASN A 42 -22.30 -11.64 -10.01
C ASN A 42 -21.26 -10.60 -10.45
N VAL A 43 -20.73 -9.73 -9.56
CA VAL A 43 -19.72 -8.73 -9.97
C VAL A 43 -18.58 -8.57 -8.96
N LEU A 44 -17.68 -9.55 -8.79
CA LEU A 44 -16.43 -9.34 -8.00
C LEU A 44 -16.69 -8.64 -6.63
N HIS A 45 -17.84 -8.94 -6.01
CA HIS A 45 -18.35 -8.18 -4.87
C HIS A 45 -17.66 -8.68 -3.60
N PHE A 46 -17.03 -7.76 -2.88
CA PHE A 46 -16.80 -7.92 -1.44
C PHE A 46 -18.17 -8.23 -0.82
N LYS A 47 -18.23 -9.23 0.06
CA LYS A 47 -19.46 -9.93 0.51
C LYS A 47 -20.68 -9.06 0.85
N HIS A 48 -20.56 -7.75 1.09
CA HIS A 48 -21.67 -6.88 1.50
C HIS A 48 -21.66 -5.45 0.93
N GLY A 49 -20.82 -5.11 -0.07
CA GLY A 49 -20.79 -3.73 -0.60
C GLY A 49 -19.61 -3.43 -1.53
N THR A 50 -19.57 -2.21 -2.06
CA THR A 50 -18.42 -1.68 -2.80
C THR A 50 -17.73 -0.59 -1.97
N TYR A 51 -16.40 -0.69 -1.88
CA TYR A 51 -15.57 0.33 -1.24
C TYR A 51 -14.69 1.03 -2.28
N TYR A 52 -14.56 2.36 -2.18
CA TYR A 52 -13.69 3.12 -3.09
C TYR A 52 -13.32 4.49 -2.52
N TYR A 53 -12.18 4.99 -2.97
CA TYR A 53 -11.74 6.36 -2.80
C TYR A 53 -12.36 7.25 -3.89
N ALA A 54 -12.85 8.42 -3.49
CA ALA A 54 -13.49 9.42 -4.34
C ALA A 54 -13.09 10.83 -3.91
N LEU A 55 -13.39 11.84 -4.73
CA LEU A 55 -13.28 13.24 -4.32
C LEU A 55 -14.42 13.60 -3.37
N CYS A 56 -14.14 14.35 -2.30
CA CYS A 56 -15.17 14.87 -1.40
C CYS A 56 -16.24 15.69 -2.15
N LYS A 57 -15.83 16.45 -3.17
CA LYS A 57 -16.73 17.27 -4.00
C LYS A 57 -17.57 16.45 -4.99
N ASN A 58 -17.13 15.23 -5.32
CA ASN A 58 -17.83 14.35 -6.25
C ASN A 58 -17.77 12.90 -5.76
N PRO A 59 -18.52 12.56 -4.69
CA PRO A 59 -18.44 11.25 -4.04
C PRO A 59 -19.01 10.11 -4.93
N ASN A 60 -19.63 10.43 -6.07
CA ASN A 60 -20.11 9.41 -7.00
C ASN A 60 -19.05 8.99 -8.03
N GLU A 61 -17.99 9.77 -8.18
CA GLU A 61 -16.88 9.47 -9.10
C GLU A 61 -15.70 8.87 -8.35
N ARG A 62 -15.33 7.65 -8.75
CA ARG A 62 -14.18 6.94 -8.20
C ARG A 62 -12.89 7.61 -8.66
N LEU A 63 -11.89 7.67 -7.80
CA LEU A 63 -10.55 8.09 -8.22
C LEU A 63 -10.00 7.08 -9.22
N GLU A 64 -9.55 7.59 -10.37
CA GLU A 64 -8.97 6.80 -11.45
C GLU A 64 -7.69 7.47 -11.95
N GLY A 65 -6.62 6.70 -12.10
CA GLY A 65 -5.33 7.19 -12.60
C GLY A 65 -4.29 7.46 -11.52
N PHE A 66 -3.20 8.12 -11.90
CA PHE A 66 -2.02 8.29 -11.07
C PHE A 66 -2.01 9.66 -10.36
N TYR A 67 -1.95 9.64 -9.02
CA TYR A 67 -2.06 10.84 -8.20
C TYR A 67 -0.83 11.04 -7.32
N LYS A 68 -0.47 12.31 -7.13
CA LYS A 68 0.36 12.76 -6.01
C LYS A 68 -0.57 13.31 -4.94
N VAL A 69 -0.74 12.56 -3.86
CA VAL A 69 -1.59 12.92 -2.73
C VAL A 69 -0.75 13.66 -1.69
N ILE A 70 -1.05 14.92 -1.48
CA ILE A 70 -0.38 15.81 -0.54
C ILE A 70 -1.03 15.66 0.83
N ILE A 71 -0.27 15.19 1.82
CA ILE A 71 -0.72 15.02 3.20
C ILE A 71 -0.60 16.37 3.93
N ASP A 72 0.58 16.97 3.83
CA ASP A 72 0.94 18.26 4.43
C ASP A 72 2.01 18.96 3.55
N ASP A 73 2.54 20.09 4.00
CA ASP A 73 3.54 20.88 3.26
C ASP A 73 4.88 20.14 3.05
N TYR A 74 5.13 19.11 3.85
CA TYR A 74 6.38 18.38 3.93
C TYR A 74 6.25 16.91 3.54
N SER A 75 5.03 16.40 3.31
CA SER A 75 4.76 14.98 3.13
C SER A 75 3.76 14.72 2.00
N PHE A 76 4.03 13.71 1.18
CA PHE A 76 3.12 13.24 0.14
C PHE A 76 3.32 11.76 -0.17
N TYR A 77 2.37 11.14 -0.86
CA TYR A 77 2.57 9.83 -1.48
C TYR A 77 2.10 9.84 -2.94
N THR A 78 2.61 8.90 -3.72
CA THR A 78 2.15 8.68 -5.10
C THR A 78 1.42 7.36 -5.18
N CYS A 79 0.22 7.37 -5.76
CA CYS A 79 -0.64 6.20 -5.83
C CYS A 79 -1.35 6.12 -7.18
N LEU A 80 -1.36 4.94 -7.79
CA LEU A 80 -2.33 4.60 -8.82
C LEU A 80 -3.63 4.21 -8.14
N PHE A 81 -4.71 4.94 -8.41
CA PHE A 81 -6.05 4.47 -8.08
C PHE A 81 -6.62 3.76 -9.31
N ASN A 82 -7.07 2.51 -9.12
CA ASN A 82 -7.76 1.72 -10.14
C ASN A 82 -9.16 1.41 -9.63
N GLN A 83 -10.18 1.93 -10.29
CA GLN A 83 -11.58 1.87 -9.88
C GLN A 83 -11.78 2.37 -8.44
N GLY A 84 -11.04 3.40 -8.04
CA GLY A 84 -11.05 3.95 -6.69
C GLY A 84 -10.37 3.06 -5.63
N LEU A 85 -9.59 2.05 -6.01
CA LEU A 85 -8.81 1.24 -5.08
C LEU A 85 -7.32 1.56 -5.15
N LYS A 86 -6.65 1.55 -3.99
CA LYS A 86 -5.19 1.65 -3.87
C LYS A 86 -4.47 0.35 -4.28
N SER A 87 -5.16 -0.78 -4.26
CA SER A 87 -4.71 -2.05 -4.82
C SER A 87 -5.32 -2.22 -6.22
N PRO A 88 -4.60 -2.79 -7.21
CA PRO A 88 -5.20 -3.11 -8.50
C PRO A 88 -6.45 -3.99 -8.31
N SER A 89 -7.57 -3.60 -8.92
CA SER A 89 -8.80 -4.41 -8.90
C SER A 89 -8.66 -5.72 -9.70
N LYS A 90 -7.65 -5.77 -10.59
CA LYS A 90 -7.25 -6.91 -11.41
C LYS A 90 -5.73 -6.92 -11.53
N GLY A 91 -5.11 -8.10 -11.48
CA GLY A 91 -3.68 -8.30 -11.70
C GLY A 91 -3.00 -9.13 -10.61
N ASP A 92 -1.82 -9.64 -10.97
CA ASP A 92 -1.01 -10.52 -10.12
C ASP A 92 0.11 -9.78 -9.40
N ASP A 93 0.12 -8.45 -9.45
CA ASP A 93 1.22 -7.63 -8.95
C ASP A 93 1.01 -7.14 -7.52
N ASN A 94 2.09 -7.15 -6.74
CA ASN A 94 2.13 -6.37 -5.50
C ASN A 94 2.21 -4.88 -5.86
N ASN A 95 1.41 -4.05 -5.21
CA ASN A 95 1.51 -2.59 -5.32
C ASN A 95 2.19 -2.02 -4.08
N ILE A 96 3.27 -1.28 -4.28
CA ILE A 96 3.99 -0.59 -3.20
C ILE A 96 3.77 0.92 -3.33
N ILE A 97 3.07 1.48 -2.34
CA ILE A 97 2.90 2.93 -2.20
C ILE A 97 4.01 3.46 -1.31
N LYS A 98 4.71 4.48 -1.82
CA LYS A 98 5.81 5.14 -1.14
C LYS A 98 5.34 6.49 -0.62
N TYR A 99 5.64 6.73 0.65
CA TYR A 99 5.37 7.99 1.32
C TYR A 99 6.68 8.73 1.52
N TYR A 100 6.69 9.96 1.06
CA TYR A 100 7.83 10.86 1.03
C TYR A 100 7.64 11.94 2.09
N ARG A 101 8.71 12.26 2.81
CA ARG A 101 8.75 13.38 3.74
C ARG A 101 10.08 14.11 3.63
N LYS A 102 10.05 15.44 3.77
CA LYS A 102 11.24 16.25 3.98
C LYS A 102 11.25 16.75 5.43
N LYS A 103 12.42 16.78 6.07
CA LYS A 103 12.55 17.20 7.49
C LYS A 103 12.51 18.71 7.67
N GLN A 104 12.86 19.46 6.63
CA GLN A 104 12.93 20.91 6.59
C GLN A 104 12.67 21.40 5.15
N PRO A 105 12.30 22.68 4.94
CA PRO A 105 11.89 23.20 3.63
C PRO A 105 12.83 22.86 2.47
N ASP A 106 14.14 22.96 2.71
CA ASP A 106 15.21 22.81 1.71
C ASP A 106 15.81 21.40 1.67
N ALA A 107 15.32 20.45 2.47
CA ALA A 107 15.80 19.08 2.43
C ALA A 107 15.23 18.31 1.24
N LYS A 108 15.98 17.31 0.76
CA LYS A 108 15.47 16.31 -0.18
C LYS A 108 14.38 15.46 0.48
N TYR A 109 13.41 15.03 -0.31
CA TYR A 109 12.42 14.06 0.14
C TYR A 109 13.06 12.69 0.38
N GLU A 110 12.74 12.09 1.52
CA GLU A 110 13.13 10.73 1.88
C GLU A 110 11.87 9.86 1.96
N ILE A 111 11.98 8.58 1.57
CA ILE A 111 10.90 7.62 1.80
C ILE A 111 10.92 7.26 3.28
N TYR A 112 9.83 7.54 3.99
CA TYR A 112 9.70 7.24 5.42
C TYR A 112 8.63 6.18 5.71
N LYS A 113 7.71 5.93 4.78
CA LYS A 113 6.67 4.93 4.94
C LYS A 113 6.42 4.15 3.65
N LEU A 114 6.10 2.87 3.79
CA LEU A 114 5.67 2.00 2.70
C LEU A 114 4.33 1.35 3.06
N ASP A 115 3.38 1.37 2.13
CA ASP A 115 2.23 0.46 2.15
C ASP A 115 2.39 -0.57 1.03
N ILE A 116 2.11 -1.83 1.33
CA ILE A 116 2.26 -2.96 0.43
C ILE A 116 0.92 -3.67 0.34
N TYR A 117 0.29 -3.53 -0.83
CA TYR A 117 -0.95 -4.19 -1.19
C TYR A 117 -0.59 -5.43 -2.00
N PHE A 118 -1.01 -6.59 -1.50
CA PHE A 118 -0.92 -7.84 -2.24
C PHE A 118 -2.06 -7.94 -3.27
N PRO A 119 -1.88 -8.73 -4.34
CA PRO A 119 -2.95 -9.07 -5.27
C PRO A 119 -4.25 -9.48 -4.59
N ILE A 120 -5.38 -9.11 -5.20
CA ILE A 120 -6.71 -9.32 -4.63
C ILE A 120 -6.99 -10.79 -4.29
N PHE A 121 -6.49 -11.76 -5.04
CA PHE A 121 -6.71 -13.18 -4.74
C PHE A 121 -5.95 -13.69 -3.49
N ILE A 122 -5.01 -12.92 -2.93
CA ILE A 122 -4.25 -13.31 -1.74
C ILE A 122 -4.93 -12.80 -0.47
N THR A 123 -5.26 -11.51 -0.44
CA THR A 123 -5.82 -10.86 0.76
C THR A 123 -7.30 -10.56 0.62
N ASN A 124 -7.92 -10.88 -0.52
CA ASN A 124 -9.25 -10.39 -0.88
C ASN A 124 -9.36 -8.87 -0.76
N ASN A 125 -8.24 -8.14 -0.90
CA ASN A 125 -8.09 -6.71 -0.61
C ASN A 125 -8.54 -6.26 0.80
N GLU A 126 -8.72 -7.20 1.73
CA GLU A 126 -9.18 -6.92 3.10
C GLU A 126 -8.08 -6.31 3.96
N THR A 127 -6.81 -6.63 3.66
CA THR A 127 -5.67 -6.14 4.41
C THR A 127 -4.49 -5.74 3.53
N TYR A 128 -3.68 -4.83 4.05
CA TYR A 128 -2.38 -4.44 3.49
C TYR A 128 -1.32 -4.41 4.59
N TYR A 129 -0.05 -4.40 4.20
CA TYR A 129 1.07 -4.31 5.13
C TYR A 129 1.68 -2.92 5.09
N THR A 130 1.95 -2.32 6.24
CA THR A 130 2.51 -0.97 6.34
C THR A 130 3.67 -0.90 7.32
N THR A 131 4.60 0.02 7.06
CA THR A 131 5.66 0.40 7.99
C THR A 131 5.84 1.91 7.96
N ASP A 132 5.67 2.56 9.12
CA ASP A 132 5.59 4.02 9.21
C ASP A 132 6.94 4.72 9.43
N ASP A 133 8.01 3.94 9.64
CA ASP A 133 9.39 4.40 9.90
C ASP A 133 10.40 3.63 9.03
N PHE A 134 10.08 3.48 7.75
CA PHE A 134 10.94 2.84 6.77
C PHE A 134 12.26 3.59 6.62
N SER A 135 13.36 2.84 6.57
CA SER A 135 14.66 3.33 6.12
C SER A 135 15.45 2.17 5.55
N CYS A 136 16.17 2.40 4.45
CA CYS A 136 17.06 1.41 3.84
C CYS A 136 18.21 0.99 4.76
N ASN A 137 18.53 1.82 5.75
CA ASN A 137 19.60 1.56 6.72
C ASN A 137 19.11 0.71 7.92
N ASN A 138 17.80 0.65 8.15
CA ASN A 138 17.24 -0.12 9.24
C ASN A 138 17.38 -1.63 8.97
N ARG A 139 18.00 -2.34 9.92
CA ARG A 139 18.10 -3.82 9.88
C ARG A 139 16.89 -4.50 10.50
N LYS A 140 16.14 -3.80 11.34
CA LYS A 140 14.91 -4.26 11.99
C LYS A 140 13.86 -3.15 11.84
N ILE A 141 12.66 -3.53 11.45
CA ILE A 141 11.53 -2.62 11.25
C ILE A 141 10.27 -3.23 11.87
N ILE A 142 9.28 -2.39 12.14
CA ILE A 142 7.94 -2.80 12.56
C ILE A 142 7.05 -2.75 11.31
N VAL A 143 6.39 -3.88 11.02
CA VAL A 143 5.41 -4.00 9.95
C VAL A 143 4.07 -4.34 10.57
N ARG A 144 3.03 -3.57 10.22
CA ARG A 144 1.65 -3.80 10.68
C ARG A 144 0.85 -4.38 9.52
N ASN A 145 0.00 -5.36 9.79
CA ASN A 145 -1.06 -5.75 8.86
C ASN A 145 -2.33 -5.02 9.29
N VAL A 146 -2.93 -4.29 8.37
CA VAL A 146 -3.98 -3.31 8.62
C VAL A 146 -5.16 -3.62 7.73
N TYR A 147 -6.37 -3.54 8.30
CA TYR A 147 -7.60 -3.64 7.52
C TYR A 147 -7.75 -2.45 6.59
N THR A 148 -7.91 -2.72 5.29
CA THR A 148 -7.98 -1.70 4.23
C THR A 148 -9.10 -0.68 4.47
N HIS A 149 -10.21 -1.12 5.07
CA HIS A 149 -11.45 -0.35 5.15
C HIS A 149 -11.63 0.43 6.45
N SER A 150 -10.93 0.05 7.53
CA SER A 150 -11.09 0.67 8.85
C SER A 150 -9.80 1.24 9.42
N ASN A 151 -8.66 1.00 8.77
CA ASN A 151 -7.32 1.27 9.28
C ASN A 151 -7.03 0.61 10.65
N GLN A 152 -7.88 -0.31 11.09
CA GLN A 152 -7.65 -1.07 12.31
C GLN A 152 -6.45 -2.00 12.09
N ILE A 153 -5.52 -2.00 13.04
CA ILE A 153 -4.38 -2.88 13.04
C ILE A 153 -4.87 -4.30 13.36
N PHE A 154 -4.79 -5.19 12.39
CA PHE A 154 -5.08 -6.61 12.58
C PHE A 154 -3.95 -7.30 13.34
N ASP A 155 -2.71 -7.01 12.95
CA ASP A 155 -1.53 -7.65 13.52
C ASP A 155 -0.28 -6.76 13.41
N THR A 156 0.74 -7.07 14.22
CA THR A 156 2.03 -6.37 14.20
C THR A 156 3.19 -7.34 14.26
N TYR A 157 4.17 -7.12 13.39
CA TYR A 157 5.33 -7.98 13.18
C TYR A 157 6.64 -7.21 13.37
N GLN A 158 7.59 -7.85 14.05
CA GLN A 158 8.99 -7.45 14.01
C GLN A 158 9.67 -8.15 12.84
N VAL A 159 10.18 -7.37 11.90
CA VAL A 159 10.74 -7.84 10.63
C VAL A 159 12.21 -7.46 10.57
N LYS A 160 13.07 -8.38 10.14
CA LYS A 160 14.46 -8.04 9.79
C LYS A 160 14.47 -7.70 8.31
N GLN A 161 15.09 -6.58 8.01
CA GLN A 161 15.30 -6.11 6.67
C GLN A 161 16.74 -6.37 6.24
N LYS A 162 16.90 -6.85 5.01
CA LYS A 162 18.19 -7.00 4.35
C LYS A 162 18.10 -6.37 2.96
N ILE A 163 18.93 -5.36 2.72
CA ILE A 163 19.12 -4.81 1.37
C ILE A 163 20.06 -5.74 0.61
N LYS A 164 19.58 -6.33 -0.48
CA LYS A 164 20.37 -7.16 -1.38
C LYS A 164 20.66 -6.38 -2.67
N LYS A 165 21.33 -7.02 -3.63
CA LYS A 165 21.75 -6.36 -4.88
C LYS A 165 20.57 -5.84 -5.71
N LYS A 166 19.47 -6.60 -5.79
CA LYS A 166 18.29 -6.27 -6.64
C LYS A 166 17.01 -6.03 -5.84
N ASP A 167 16.93 -6.56 -4.63
CA ASP A 167 15.71 -6.60 -3.82
C ASP A 167 15.98 -6.16 -2.37
N ILE A 168 14.90 -5.77 -1.71
CA ILE A 168 14.80 -5.60 -0.27
C ILE A 168 14.10 -6.86 0.24
N GLU A 169 14.77 -7.62 1.09
CA GLU A 169 14.21 -8.83 1.72
C GLU A 169 13.76 -8.50 3.15
N TRP A 170 12.49 -8.74 3.41
CA TRP A 170 11.88 -8.74 4.72
C TRP A 170 11.68 -10.17 5.19
N THR A 171 12.17 -10.49 6.38
CA THR A 171 11.95 -11.79 6.98
C THR A 171 11.17 -11.64 8.28
N PHE A 172 10.16 -12.50 8.46
CA PHE A 172 9.27 -12.54 9.61
C PHE A 172 9.69 -13.71 10.53
N TYR A 173 9.89 -13.46 11.83
CA TYR A 173 10.59 -14.41 12.73
C TYR A 173 9.78 -14.94 13.91
N LYS A 174 8.50 -14.60 14.05
CA LYS A 174 7.71 -14.90 15.26
C LYS A 174 6.30 -15.38 14.92
N LYS A 175 5.30 -14.50 15.10
CA LYS A 175 3.87 -14.77 14.86
C LYS A 175 3.59 -15.25 13.44
N SER A 176 4.39 -14.77 12.48
CA SER A 176 4.46 -15.26 11.11
C SER A 176 5.90 -15.65 10.80
N LYS A 177 6.07 -16.72 10.01
CA LYS A 177 7.36 -17.18 9.48
C LYS A 177 7.28 -17.13 7.97
N GLY A 178 8.14 -16.32 7.36
CA GLY A 178 8.14 -16.17 5.92
C GLY A 178 9.16 -15.12 5.48
N LYS A 179 9.34 -15.03 4.18
CA LYS A 179 10.15 -14.00 3.55
C LYS A 179 9.30 -13.27 2.52
N PHE A 180 9.50 -11.98 2.42
CA PHE A 180 8.89 -11.17 1.38
C PHE A 180 10.02 -10.35 0.76
N SER A 181 10.21 -10.51 -0.55
CA SER A 181 11.22 -9.77 -1.31
C SER A 181 10.51 -8.87 -2.30
N PHE A 182 10.94 -7.61 -2.37
CA PHE A 182 10.43 -6.65 -3.33
C PHE A 182 11.58 -5.82 -3.94
N PRO A 183 11.39 -5.21 -5.12
CA PRO A 183 12.45 -4.50 -5.82
C PRO A 183 13.08 -3.39 -4.98
N LYS A 184 14.42 -3.30 -5.01
CA LYS A 184 15.17 -2.20 -4.40
C LYS A 184 15.08 -0.90 -5.21
N LYS A 185 14.97 -1.04 -6.54
CA LYS A 185 14.91 0.07 -7.50
C LYS A 185 13.77 1.03 -7.15
N ASN A 186 14.03 2.33 -7.19
CA ASN A 186 13.08 3.40 -6.87
C ASN A 186 12.58 3.42 -5.40
N ILE A 187 13.22 2.65 -4.50
CA ILE A 187 12.98 2.64 -3.04
C ILE A 187 14.28 2.93 -2.28
N CYS A 188 15.30 2.10 -2.50
CA CYS A 188 16.60 2.21 -1.80
C CYS A 188 17.79 2.42 -2.72
N ASP A 189 17.57 2.35 -4.04
CA ASP A 189 18.50 2.95 -4.99
C ASP A 189 18.24 4.46 -4.96
N CYS A 190 19.20 5.24 -4.45
CA CYS A 190 19.15 6.69 -4.58
C CYS A 190 19.00 7.06 -6.08
N PRO A 191 18.23 8.12 -6.40
CA PRO A 191 18.23 8.68 -7.75
C PRO A 191 19.61 9.18 -8.17
#